data_AF-A0A968Q1T3-F1
#
_entry.id   AF-A0A968Q1T3-F1
#
_cell.length_a   1.000
_cell.length_b   1.000
_cell.length_c   1.000
_cell.angle_alpha   90.00
_cell.angle_beta   90.00
_cell.angle_gamma   90.00
#
_symmetry.space_group_name_H-M   'P 1'
#
loop_
_entity.id
_entity.type
_entity.pdbx_description
1 polymer ?
#
loop_
_entity_poly.entity_id
_entity_poly.type
_entity_poly.pdbx_seq_one_letter_code
_entity_poly.pdbx_strand_id
1 'polypeptide(L)'
;HPDVAISLNNLAGLYREQGKYAEAKLLYRRSLEIWERKLGADYPDVANSLNNLTGVYYKQGKYTEAELLLQRSFKILEKQLGADHPDVANSLNNLAGVFYTQGKYNDAESLFCQAVAIAEKSLGTEHPNTKTFRKNYELCLKKKEDRQ
;
A
#
# COMPACT_ATOMS: atom_id res chain seq x y z
N HIS A 1 -22.80 8.92 -0.95
CA HIS A 1 -23.12 7.87 -1.94
C HIS A 1 -21.81 7.18 -2.34
N PRO A 2 -21.72 5.83 -2.38
CA PRO A 2 -20.51 5.10 -2.80
C PRO A 2 -19.95 5.59 -4.12
N ASP A 3 -20.84 5.82 -5.09
CA ASP A 3 -20.45 6.26 -6.43
C ASP A 3 -19.69 7.59 -6.40
N VAL A 4 -20.04 8.50 -5.48
CA VAL A 4 -19.29 9.75 -5.30
C VAL A 4 -17.87 9.45 -4.78
N ALA A 5 -17.71 8.53 -3.85
CA ALA A 5 -16.38 8.15 -3.35
C ALA A 5 -15.53 7.50 -4.45
N ILE A 6 -16.13 6.65 -5.29
CA ILE A 6 -15.48 6.03 -6.45
C ILE A 6 -15.06 7.09 -7.46
N SER A 7 -15.96 8.00 -7.85
CA SER A 7 -15.65 9.08 -8.79
C SER A 7 -14.53 9.99 -8.27
N LEU A 8 -14.55 10.33 -6.98
CA LEU A 8 -13.49 11.12 -6.34
C LEU A 8 -12.15 10.38 -6.36
N ASN A 9 -12.14 9.09 -6.04
CA ASN A 9 -10.93 8.26 -6.07
C ASN A 9 -10.32 8.19 -7.47
N ASN A 10 -11.16 8.02 -8.50
CA ASN A 10 -10.69 7.93 -9.87
C ASN A 10 -10.15 9.27 -10.38
N LEU A 11 -10.82 10.39 -10.06
CA LEU A 11 -10.33 11.73 -10.40
C LEU A 11 -9.02 12.05 -9.67
N ALA A 12 -8.89 11.63 -8.41
CA ALA A 12 -7.65 11.77 -7.65
C ALA A 12 -6.50 11.00 -8.29
N GLY A 13 -6.76 9.79 -8.80
CA GLY A 13 -5.78 9.00 -9.57
C GLY A 13 -5.31 9.75 -10.81
N LEU A 14 -6.23 10.31 -11.59
CA LEU A 14 -5.88 11.12 -12.76
C LEU A 14 -5.00 12.32 -12.40
N TYR A 15 -5.31 13.04 -11.33
CA TYR A 15 -4.49 14.16 -10.87
C TYR A 15 -3.12 13.72 -10.36
N ARG A 16 -3.03 12.57 -9.67
CA ARG A 16 -1.74 12.00 -9.25
C ARG A 16 -0.84 11.71 -10.44
N GLU A 17 -1.37 11.11 -11.51
CA GLU A 17 -0.60 10.83 -12.73
C GLU A 17 -0.17 12.11 -13.46
N GLN A 18 -0.92 13.21 -13.32
CA GLN A 18 -0.55 14.54 -13.82
C GLN A 18 0.45 15.30 -12.92
N GLY A 19 0.88 14.71 -11.79
CA GLY A 19 1.72 15.40 -10.81
C GLY A 19 0.99 16.44 -9.94
N LYS A 20 -0.34 16.54 -10.06
CA LYS A 20 -1.21 17.43 -9.28
C LYS A 20 -1.52 16.83 -7.91
N TYR A 21 -0.47 16.71 -7.09
CA TYR A 21 -0.52 15.97 -5.83
C TYR A 21 -1.40 16.61 -4.76
N ALA A 22 -1.52 17.95 -4.74
CA ALA A 22 -2.36 18.64 -3.76
C ALA A 22 -3.85 18.35 -4.00
N GLU A 23 -4.27 18.41 -5.26
CA GLU A 23 -5.63 18.12 -5.71
C GLU A 23 -5.95 16.64 -5.54
N ALA A 24 -5.04 15.74 -5.93
CA ALA A 24 -5.18 14.31 -5.71
C ALA A 24 -5.38 13.98 -4.22
N LYS A 25 -4.55 14.56 -3.34
CA LYS A 25 -4.65 14.37 -1.89
C LYS A 25 -6.01 14.79 -1.34
N LEU A 26 -6.52 15.96 -1.75
CA LEU A 26 -7.81 16.46 -1.30
C LEU A 26 -8.95 15.49 -1.68
N LEU A 27 -8.94 15.02 -2.93
CA LEU A 27 -9.96 14.12 -3.44
C LEU A 27 -9.90 12.72 -2.82
N TYR A 28 -8.71 12.15 -2.63
CA TYR A 28 -8.54 10.89 -1.91
C TYR A 28 -9.00 10.98 -0.46
N ARG A 29 -8.68 12.07 0.25
CA ARG A 29 -9.18 12.29 1.62
C ARG A 29 -10.69 12.35 1.68
N ARG A 30 -11.32 13.09 0.75
CA ARG A 30 -12.78 13.18 0.70
C ARG A 30 -13.42 11.82 0.38
N SER A 31 -12.81 11.02 -0.50
CA SER A 31 -13.25 9.66 -0.79
C SER A 31 -13.16 8.77 0.47
N LEU A 32 -12.01 8.81 1.16
CA LEU A 32 -11.78 8.08 2.40
C LEU A 32 -12.83 8.42 3.48
N GLU A 33 -13.10 9.71 3.72
CA GLU A 33 -14.11 10.15 4.69
C GLU A 33 -15.52 9.64 4.37
N ILE A 34 -15.88 9.56 3.08
CA ILE A 34 -17.17 9.01 2.65
C ILE A 34 -17.23 7.51 2.96
N TRP A 35 -16.16 6.76 2.67
CA TRP A 35 -16.10 5.33 2.95
C TRP A 35 -16.14 5.03 4.45
N GLU A 36 -15.36 5.75 5.26
CA GLU A 36 -15.37 5.60 6.71
C GLU A 36 -16.76 5.86 7.32
N ARG A 37 -17.45 6.92 6.87
CA ARG A 37 -18.79 7.24 7.34
C ARG A 37 -19.83 6.21 6.92
N LYS A 38 -19.69 5.63 5.72
CA LYS A 38 -20.70 4.74 5.15
C LYS A 38 -20.54 3.28 5.59
N LEU A 39 -19.30 2.77 5.60
CA LEU A 39 -19.01 1.35 5.83
C LEU A 39 -18.35 1.09 7.18
N GLY A 40 -17.92 2.13 7.88
CA GLY A 40 -17.10 2.04 9.08
C GLY A 40 -15.60 2.05 8.76
N ALA A 41 -14.79 2.36 9.78
CA ALA A 41 -13.35 2.56 9.64
C ALA A 41 -12.54 1.29 9.32
N ASP A 42 -13.16 0.11 9.44
CA ASP A 42 -12.53 -1.20 9.34
C ASP A 42 -12.91 -1.96 8.06
N TYR A 43 -13.46 -1.30 7.04
CA TYR A 43 -13.91 -1.97 5.81
C TYR A 43 -12.81 -1.99 4.71
N PRO A 44 -12.68 -3.02 3.86
CA PRO A 44 -11.61 -3.09 2.85
C PRO A 44 -11.53 -1.90 1.88
N ASP A 45 -12.65 -1.26 1.53
CA ASP A 45 -12.65 -0.05 0.70
C ASP A 45 -11.91 1.14 1.34
N VAL A 46 -11.92 1.21 2.69
CA VAL A 46 -11.13 2.19 3.45
C VAL A 46 -9.64 1.89 3.27
N ALA A 47 -9.22 0.63 3.33
CA ALA A 47 -7.83 0.23 3.11
C ALA A 47 -7.35 0.58 1.69
N ASN A 48 -8.17 0.32 0.67
CA ASN A 48 -7.85 0.72 -0.71
C ASN A 48 -7.70 2.24 -0.86
N SER A 49 -8.57 3.01 -0.21
CA SER A 49 -8.49 4.47 -0.21
C SER A 49 -7.23 4.98 0.49
N LEU A 50 -6.85 4.35 1.61
CA LEU A 50 -5.60 4.64 2.33
C LEU A 50 -4.37 4.34 1.46
N ASN A 51 -4.32 3.19 0.77
CA ASN A 51 -3.26 2.83 -0.15
C ASN A 51 -3.07 3.86 -1.28
N ASN A 52 -4.17 4.36 -1.85
CA ASN A 52 -4.11 5.37 -2.90
C ASN A 52 -3.56 6.71 -2.39
N LEU A 53 -4.00 7.13 -1.20
CA LEU A 53 -3.50 8.33 -0.54
C LEU A 53 -2.01 8.22 -0.16
N THR A 54 -1.56 7.04 0.26
CA THR A 54 -0.13 6.73 0.48
C THR A 54 0.68 7.02 -0.77
N GLY A 55 0.22 6.61 -1.94
CA GLY A 55 0.92 6.86 -3.20
C GLY A 55 1.20 8.34 -3.45
N VAL A 56 0.30 9.23 -3.02
CA VAL A 56 0.50 10.68 -3.11
C VAL A 56 1.60 11.15 -2.13
N TYR A 57 1.52 10.74 -0.87
CA TYR A 57 2.54 11.10 0.12
C TYR A 57 3.93 10.57 -0.27
N TYR A 58 4.01 9.33 -0.74
CA TYR A 58 5.24 8.72 -1.21
C TYR A 58 5.90 9.52 -2.34
N LYS A 59 5.11 9.93 -3.35
CA LYS A 59 5.62 10.76 -4.47
C LYS A 59 6.08 12.14 -4.04
N GLN A 60 5.57 12.66 -2.93
CA GLN A 60 6.00 13.91 -2.32
C GLN A 60 7.18 13.75 -1.34
N GLY A 61 7.76 12.55 -1.19
CA GLY A 61 8.83 12.28 -0.23
C GLY A 61 8.38 12.23 1.23
N LYS A 62 7.07 12.19 1.49
CA LYS A 62 6.46 12.20 2.82
C LYS A 62 6.28 10.78 3.34
N TYR A 63 7.40 10.12 3.60
CA TYR A 63 7.43 8.68 3.91
C TYR A 63 6.82 8.34 5.27
N THR A 64 6.92 9.23 6.27
CA THR A 64 6.31 9.00 7.59
C THR A 64 4.78 8.99 7.52
N GLU A 65 4.18 9.90 6.76
CA GLU A 65 2.73 9.90 6.54
C GLU A 65 2.29 8.70 5.71
N ALA A 66 3.06 8.31 4.69
CA ALA A 66 2.81 7.11 3.90
C ALA A 66 2.84 5.84 4.78
N GLU A 67 3.82 5.71 5.67
CA GLU A 67 3.96 4.61 6.62
C GLU A 67 2.72 4.46 7.52
N LEU A 68 2.25 5.55 8.14
CA LEU A 68 1.08 5.53 9.02
C LEU A 68 -0.20 5.05 8.29
N LEU A 69 -0.39 5.49 7.05
CA LEU A 69 -1.55 5.09 6.25
C LEU A 69 -1.47 3.61 5.84
N LEU A 70 -0.29 3.12 5.47
CA LEU A 70 -0.09 1.71 5.13
C LEU A 70 -0.24 0.78 6.32
N GLN A 71 0.26 1.17 7.50
CA GLN A 71 0.04 0.40 8.73
C GLN A 71 -1.44 0.26 9.05
N ARG A 72 -2.22 1.34 8.85
CA ARG A 72 -3.67 1.30 9.03
C ARG A 72 -4.34 0.41 7.98
N SER A 73 -3.98 0.56 6.70
CA SER A 73 -4.48 -0.28 5.61
C SER A 73 -4.23 -1.77 5.88
N PHE A 74 -3.01 -2.12 6.29
CA PHE A 74 -2.62 -3.49 6.64
C PHE A 74 -3.51 -4.06 7.75
N LYS A 75 -3.67 -3.34 8.87
CA LYS A 75 -4.51 -3.80 10.00
C LYS A 75 -5.97 -4.05 9.59
N ILE A 76 -6.51 -3.22 8.71
CA ILE A 76 -7.87 -3.38 8.18
C ILE A 76 -7.96 -4.65 7.32
N LEU A 77 -7.05 -4.82 6.36
CA LEU A 77 -7.06 -5.96 5.44
C LEU A 77 -6.83 -7.28 6.16
N GLU A 78 -5.87 -7.32 7.08
CA GLU A 78 -5.58 -8.51 7.87
C GLU A 78 -6.79 -8.95 8.70
N LYS A 79 -7.47 -7.99 9.35
CA LYS A 79 -8.67 -8.27 10.15
C LYS A 79 -9.84 -8.78 9.30
N GLN A 80 -10.05 -8.21 8.10
CA GLN A 80 -11.24 -8.51 7.30
C GLN A 80 -11.08 -9.70 6.35
N LEU A 81 -9.87 -9.91 5.83
CA LEU A 81 -9.59 -10.89 4.77
C LEU A 81 -8.75 -12.07 5.27
N GLY A 82 -8.11 -11.92 6.44
CA GLY A 82 -7.18 -12.90 6.99
C GLY A 82 -5.75 -12.70 6.48
N ALA A 83 -4.78 -13.14 7.29
CA ALA A 83 -3.35 -12.89 7.07
C ALA A 83 -2.80 -13.47 5.74
N ASP A 84 -3.41 -14.54 5.21
CA ASP A 84 -2.97 -15.20 3.98
C ASP A 84 -3.59 -14.61 2.70
N HIS A 85 -4.36 -13.51 2.79
CA HIS A 85 -5.04 -12.94 1.63
C HIS A 85 -4.06 -12.18 0.70
N PRO A 86 -4.20 -12.28 -0.64
CA PRO A 86 -3.37 -11.53 -1.59
C PRO A 86 -3.29 -10.01 -1.35
N ASP A 87 -4.38 -9.39 -0.89
CA ASP A 87 -4.39 -7.95 -0.59
C ASP A 87 -3.56 -7.60 0.65
N VAL A 88 -3.45 -8.51 1.62
CA VAL A 88 -2.54 -8.36 2.76
C VAL A 88 -1.10 -8.40 2.28
N ALA A 89 -0.76 -9.34 1.38
CA ALA A 89 0.56 -9.40 0.75
C ALA A 89 0.92 -8.09 0.01
N ASN A 90 -0.02 -7.52 -0.73
CA ASN A 90 0.17 -6.25 -1.42
C ASN A 90 0.42 -5.09 -0.43
N SER A 91 -0.37 -5.02 0.65
CA SER A 91 -0.18 -4.00 1.68
C SER A 91 1.17 -4.13 2.39
N LEU A 92 1.62 -5.35 2.68
CA LEU A 92 2.94 -5.64 3.25
C LEU A 92 4.06 -5.22 2.30
N ASN A 93 3.98 -5.58 1.01
CA ASN A 93 4.97 -5.18 0.00
C ASN A 93 5.08 -3.65 -0.12
N ASN A 94 3.95 -2.93 -0.07
CA ASN A 94 3.96 -1.47 -0.12
C ASN A 94 4.60 -0.85 1.13
N LEU A 95 4.30 -1.39 2.32
CA LEU A 95 4.90 -0.92 3.58
C LEU A 95 6.41 -1.18 3.60
N ALA A 96 6.82 -2.36 3.14
CA ALA A 96 8.23 -2.70 2.95
C ALA A 96 8.94 -1.72 2.00
N GLY A 97 8.29 -1.31 0.90
CA GLY A 97 8.81 -0.31 -0.02
C GLY A 97 9.05 1.07 0.63
N VAL A 98 8.18 1.48 1.55
CA VAL A 98 8.39 2.72 2.34
C VAL A 98 9.60 2.58 3.25
N PHE A 99 9.72 1.46 3.98
CA PHE A 99 10.88 1.20 4.84
C PHE A 99 12.19 1.12 4.06
N TYR A 100 12.19 0.44 2.90
CA TYR A 100 13.33 0.39 2.00
C TYR A 100 13.78 1.79 1.58
N THR A 101 12.84 2.67 1.24
CA THR A 101 13.14 4.05 0.83
C THR A 101 13.67 4.90 1.98
N GLN A 102 13.22 4.64 3.21
CA GLN A 102 13.75 5.24 4.43
C GLN A 102 15.11 4.64 4.87
N GLY A 103 15.63 3.61 4.17
CA GLY A 103 16.88 2.92 4.52
C GLY A 103 16.74 1.93 5.69
N LYS A 104 15.52 1.61 6.12
CA LYS A 104 15.22 0.62 7.17
C LYS A 104 15.19 -0.79 6.57
N TYR A 105 16.32 -1.28 6.08
CA TYR A 105 16.35 -2.51 5.27
C TYR A 105 16.00 -3.78 6.04
N ASN A 106 16.32 -3.87 7.33
CA ASN A 106 15.93 -5.03 8.14
C ASN A 106 14.39 -5.14 8.27
N ASP A 107 13.73 -4.00 8.53
CA ASP A 107 12.26 -3.97 8.62
C ASP A 107 11.63 -4.24 7.25
N ALA A 108 12.19 -3.68 6.17
CA ALA A 108 11.72 -3.92 4.82
C ALA A 108 11.87 -5.39 4.39
N GLU A 109 13.00 -6.03 4.68
CA GLU A 109 13.27 -7.43 4.37
C GLU A 109 12.23 -8.36 5.00
N SER A 110 11.94 -8.16 6.29
CA SER A 110 10.95 -8.99 7.00
C SER A 110 9.57 -8.91 6.34
N LEU A 111 9.12 -7.69 6.00
CA LEU A 111 7.82 -7.47 5.38
C LEU A 111 7.77 -7.96 3.92
N PHE A 112 8.83 -7.76 3.15
CA PHE A 112 8.92 -8.30 1.79
C PHE A 112 8.89 -9.83 1.78
N CYS A 113 9.61 -10.47 2.69
CA CYS A 113 9.62 -11.93 2.84
C CYS A 113 8.20 -12.46 3.12
N GLN A 114 7.48 -11.84 4.06
CA GLN A 114 6.09 -12.19 4.35
C GLN A 114 5.17 -12.00 3.14
N ALA A 115 5.29 -10.86 2.44
CA ALA A 115 4.49 -10.59 1.24
C ALA A 115 4.72 -11.63 0.13
N VAL A 116 5.98 -12.02 -0.10
CA VAL A 116 6.34 -13.06 -1.06
C VAL A 116 5.74 -14.40 -0.66
N ALA A 117 5.91 -14.83 0.59
CA ALA A 117 5.38 -16.10 1.08
C ALA A 117 3.85 -16.19 0.92
N ILE A 118 3.12 -15.13 1.29
CA ILE A 118 1.66 -15.09 1.13
C ILE A 118 1.27 -15.12 -0.36
N ALA A 119 1.93 -14.33 -1.21
CA ALA A 119 1.61 -14.28 -2.64
C ALA A 119 1.91 -15.60 -3.36
N GLU A 120 3.00 -16.28 -3.01
CA GLU A 120 3.31 -17.61 -3.55
C GLU A 120 2.24 -18.64 -3.18
N LYS A 121 1.83 -18.65 -1.90
CA LYS A 121 0.81 -19.57 -1.40
C LYS A 121 -0.57 -19.32 -2.02
N SER A 122 -0.96 -18.05 -2.18
CA SER A 122 -2.32 -17.66 -2.56
C SER A 122 -2.51 -17.46 -4.07
N LEU A 123 -1.48 -16.99 -4.78
CA LEU A 123 -1.53 -16.67 -6.21
C LEU A 123 -0.67 -17.58 -7.09
N GLY A 124 0.27 -18.32 -6.48
CA GLY A 124 1.28 -19.10 -7.20
C GLY A 124 2.52 -18.29 -7.58
N THR A 125 3.61 -19.01 -7.88
CA THR A 125 4.92 -18.41 -8.16
C THR A 125 4.96 -17.62 -9.46
N GLU A 126 4.13 -18.00 -10.44
CA GLU A 126 4.13 -17.41 -11.76
C GLU A 126 3.28 -16.14 -11.88
N HIS A 127 2.50 -15.82 -10.84
CA HIS A 127 1.65 -14.65 -10.83
C HIS A 127 2.47 -13.34 -10.92
N PRO A 128 2.05 -12.34 -11.72
CA PRO A 128 2.80 -11.09 -11.88
C PRO A 128 3.13 -10.36 -10.56
N ASN A 129 2.19 -10.34 -9.61
CA ASN A 129 2.43 -9.75 -8.29
C ASN A 129 3.51 -10.52 -7.52
N THR A 130 3.45 -11.86 -7.50
CA THR A 130 4.46 -12.70 -6.83
C THR A 130 5.86 -12.43 -7.40
N LYS A 131 5.99 -12.35 -8.73
CA LYS A 131 7.25 -11.99 -9.39
C LYS A 131 7.73 -10.60 -9.00
N THR A 132 6.82 -9.63 -8.93
CA THR A 132 7.14 -8.25 -8.52
C THR A 132 7.62 -8.20 -7.07
N PHE A 133 6.95 -8.90 -6.17
CA PHE A 133 7.30 -8.94 -4.74
C PHE A 133 8.66 -9.60 -4.53
N ARG A 134 8.95 -10.71 -5.23
CA ARG A 134 10.27 -11.36 -5.21
C ARG A 134 11.37 -10.41 -5.68
N LYS A 135 11.15 -9.70 -6.79
CA LYS A 135 12.11 -8.69 -7.29
C LYS A 135 12.37 -7.60 -6.25
N ASN A 136 11.33 -7.09 -5.59
CA ASN A 136 11.49 -6.08 -4.54
C ASN A 136 12.27 -6.62 -3.34
N TYR A 137 11.98 -7.86 -2.94
CA TYR A 137 12.71 -8.55 -1.88
C TYR A 137 14.19 -8.71 -2.22
N GLU A 138 14.52 -9.20 -3.42
CA GLU A 138 15.89 -9.36 -3.90
C GLU A 138 16.65 -8.02 -3.94
N LEU A 139 15.99 -6.93 -4.37
CA LEU A 139 16.58 -5.59 -4.34
C LEU A 139 16.88 -5.13 -2.91
N CYS A 140 16.01 -5.45 -1.96
CA CYS A 140 16.22 -5.15 -0.55
C CYS A 140 17.43 -5.90 0.02
N LEU A 141 17.57 -7.20 -0.29
CA LEU A 141 18.71 -8.01 0.15
C LEU A 141 20.04 -7.45 -0.37
N LYS A 142 20.12 -7.15 -1.67
CA LYS A 142 21.32 -6.54 -2.28
C LYS A 142 21.71 -5.22 -1.59
N LYS A 143 20.73 -4.35 -1.32
CA LYS A 143 21.01 -3.07 -0.62
C LYS A 143 21.43 -3.24 0.82
N LYS A 144 20.98 -4.29 1.49
CA LYS A 144 21.40 -4.61 2.85
C LYS A 144 22.84 -5.09 2.86
N GLU A 145 23.21 -5.96 1.92
CA GLU A 145 24.59 -6.46 1.73
C GLU A 145 25.56 -5.32 1.39
N ASP A 146 25.20 -4.42 0.47
CA ASP A 146 26.03 -3.26 0.07
C ASP A 146 26.37 -2.29 1.24
N ARG A 147 25.67 -2.38 2.37
CA ARG A 147 25.84 -1.49 3.54
C ARG A 147 26.49 -2.15 4.75
N GLN A 148 26.83 -3.43 4.66
CA GLN A 148 27.62 -4.16 5.68
C GLN A 148 29.10 -4.08 5.35
#